data_AF-A0A6B3EWA9-F1
#
_entry.id   AF-A0A6B3EWA9-F1
#
_cell.length_a   1.000
_cell.length_b   1.000
_cell.length_c   1.000
_cell.angle_alpha   90.00
_cell.angle_beta   90.00
_cell.angle_gamma   90.00
#
_symmetry.space_group_name_H-M   'P 1'
#
loop_
_entity.id
_entity.type
_entity.pdbx_description
1 polymer ?
#
loop_
_entity_poly.entity_id
_entity_poly.type
_entity_poly.pdbx_seq_one_letter_code
_entity_poly.pdbx_strand_id
1 'polypeptide(L)' 'LYFSVDPYMRGRMNDVKSYTPPFALDEPMTGGAVGQVIASEAEGFAEGDYVLHFAGWREYASVPAQHA' A
#
# COMPACT_ATOMS: atom_id res chain seq x y z
N LEU A 1 -9.19 -0.96 5.57
CA LEU A 1 -10.52 -0.30 5.54
C LEU A 1 -10.95 0.12 4.15
N TYR A 2 -10.10 0.75 3.34
CA TYR A 2 -10.37 0.93 1.91
C TYR A 2 -9.04 0.89 1.16
N PHE A 3 -9.04 0.47 -0.10
CA PHE A 3 -7.89 0.61 -0.99
C PHE A 3 -8.34 1.30 -2.28
N SER A 4 -7.43 2.06 -2.89
CA SER A 4 -7.69 2.74 -4.15
C SER A 4 -7.48 1.80 -5.34
N VAL A 5 -8.29 2.00 -6.37
CA VAL A 5 -8.05 1.46 -7.71
C VAL A 5 -7.87 2.66 -8.63
N ASP A 6 -6.62 3.06 -8.82
CA ASP A 6 -6.27 4.28 -9.54
C ASP A 6 -6.03 4.00 -11.03
N PRO A 7 -6.32 4.95 -11.94
CA PRO A 7 -6.14 4.74 -13.38
C PRO A 7 -4.73 4.30 -13.79
N TYR A 8 -3.68 4.74 -13.07
CA TYR A 8 -2.30 4.36 -13.37
C TYR A 8 -2.04 2.86 -13.20
N MET A 9 -2.82 2.18 -12.35
CA MET A 9 -2.61 0.76 -12.05
C MET A 9 -2.79 -0.10 -13.29
N ARG A 10 -3.73 0.25 -14.19
CA ARG A 10 -3.94 -0.46 -15.46
C ARG A 10 -2.71 -0.41 -16.35
N GLY A 11 -2.00 0.72 -16.39
CA GLY A 11 -0.76 0.84 -17.17
C GLY A 11 0.33 -0.09 -16.63
N ARG A 12 0.40 -0.24 -15.30
CA ARG A 12 1.37 -1.11 -14.62
C ARG A 12 1.03 -2.60 -14.71
N MET A 13 -0.17 -2.98 -15.13
CA MET A 13 -0.53 -4.39 -15.37
C MET A 13 0.09 -4.96 -16.65
N ASN A 14 0.57 -4.11 -17.57
CA ASN A 14 1.25 -4.55 -18.78
C ASN A 14 2.76 -4.37 -18.62
N ASP A 15 3.54 -5.39 -18.98
CA ASP A 15 5.00 -5.31 -19.03
C ASP A 15 5.47 -4.61 -20.32
N VAL A 16 5.22 -3.30 -20.38
CA VAL A 16 5.61 -2.42 -21.48
C VAL A 16 6.32 -1.19 -20.94
N LYS A 17 7.16 -0.56 -21.78
CA LYS A 17 7.91 0.64 -21.39
C LYS A 17 6.97 1.73 -20.85
N SER A 18 7.15 2.08 -19.59
CA SER A 18 6.38 3.08 -18.84
C SER A 18 7.33 3.90 -17.97
N TYR A 19 6.88 5.08 -17.53
CA TYR A 19 7.62 5.90 -16.56
C TYR A 19 7.58 5.31 -15.15
N THR A 20 6.62 4.44 -14.86
CA THR A 20 6.53 3.68 -13.62
C THR A 20 6.68 2.19 -13.94
N PRO A 21 7.51 1.43 -13.21
CA PRO A 21 7.66 0.00 -13.41
C PRO A 21 6.34 -0.77 -13.34
N PRO A 22 6.16 -1.83 -14.13
CA PRO A 22 4.99 -2.70 -14.02
C PRO A 22 4.92 -3.36 -12.65
N PHE A 23 3.75 -3.91 -12.31
CA PHE A 23 3.63 -4.80 -11.16
C PHE A 23 4.35 -6.11 -11.46
N ALA A 24 5.14 -6.58 -10.51
CA ALA A 24 5.79 -7.87 -10.60
C ALA A 24 4.72 -8.98 -10.47
N LEU A 25 4.90 -10.05 -11.25
CA LEU A 25 4.15 -11.28 -11.03
C LEU A 25 4.53 -11.88 -9.68
N ASP A 26 3.57 -12.58 -9.07
CA ASP A 26 3.74 -13.26 -7.78
C ASP A 26 4.05 -12.35 -6.59
N GLU A 27 3.84 -11.04 -6.74
CA GLU A 27 3.97 -10.06 -5.65
C GLU A 27 2.67 -9.28 -5.40
N PRO A 28 2.41 -8.84 -4.14
CA PRO A 28 1.29 -7.97 -3.85
C PRO A 28 1.38 -6.64 -4.60
N MET A 29 0.29 -6.24 -5.25
CA MET A 29 0.20 -4.93 -5.90
C MET A 29 0.35 -3.80 -4.87
N THR A 30 1.01 -2.71 -5.25
CA THR A 30 1.10 -1.48 -4.42
C THR A 30 0.02 -0.47 -4.81
N GLY A 31 -0.37 0.38 -3.87
CA GLY A 31 -1.43 1.36 -4.07
C GLY A 31 -1.86 2.04 -2.77
N GLY A 32 -2.59 3.15 -2.88
CA GLY A 32 -3.09 3.88 -1.73
C GLY A 32 -4.11 3.06 -0.94
N ALA A 33 -3.98 3.03 0.37
CA ALA A 33 -4.91 2.35 1.26
C ALA A 33 -4.98 3.01 2.63
N VAL A 34 -6.18 2.99 3.22
CA VAL A 34 -6.41 3.35 4.61
C VAL A 34 -6.49 2.06 5.44
N GLY A 35 -5.57 1.92 6.38
CA GLY A 35 -5.45 0.82 7.31
C GLY A 35 -5.77 1.25 8.74
N GLN A 36 -6.03 0.28 9.60
CA GLN A 36 -6.06 0.48 11.05
C GLN A 36 -4.80 -0.16 11.64
N VAL A 37 -4.12 0.54 12.54
CA VAL A 37 -2.96 0.01 13.26
C VAL A 37 -3.45 -1.09 14.21
N ILE A 38 -2.95 -2.30 14.03
CA ILE A 38 -3.26 -3.46 14.89
C ILE A 38 -2.13 -3.83 15.85
N ALA A 39 -0.93 -3.29 15.61
CA ALA A 39 0.26 -3.43 16.42
C ALA A 39 1.25 -2.32 15.99
N SER A 40 2.00 -1.75 16.94
CA SER A 40 3.00 -0.71 16.64
C SER A 40 4.19 -0.80 17.60
N GLU A 41 5.39 -0.72 17.04
CA GLU A 41 6.65 -0.50 17.77
C GLU A 41 7.17 0.95 17.60
N ALA A 42 6.40 1.80 16.90
CA ALA A 42 6.79 3.17 16.60
C ALA A 42 6.13 4.17 17.54
N GLU A 43 6.90 5.17 17.98
CA GLU A 43 6.34 6.31 18.70
C GLU A 43 5.36 7.09 17.82
N GLY A 44 4.24 7.54 18.41
CA GLY A 44 3.24 8.35 17.72
C GLY A 44 2.15 7.58 16.99
N PHE A 45 2.20 6.25 16.97
CA PHE A 45 1.16 5.39 16.41
C PHE A 45 0.70 4.36 17.44
N ALA A 46 -0.58 4.38 17.78
CA ALA A 46 -1.20 3.45 18.72
C ALA A 46 -2.12 2.47 17.99
N GLU A 47 -2.35 1.31 18.61
CA GLU A 47 -3.38 0.38 18.13
C GLU A 47 -4.74 1.10 18.07
N GLY A 48 -5.45 0.88 16.96
CA GLY A 48 -6.73 1.53 16.69
C GLY A 48 -6.64 2.77 15.80
N ASP A 49 -5.46 3.40 15.66
CA ASP A 49 -5.26 4.56 14.79
C ASP A 49 -5.50 4.21 13.32
N TYR A 50 -6.00 5.19 12.54
CA TYR A 50 -6.17 5.05 11.10
C TYR A 50 -5.06 5.78 10.36
N VAL A 51 -4.42 5.08 9.44
CA VAL A 51 -3.22 5.54 8.73
C VAL A 51 -3.38 5.41 7.22
N LEU A 52 -2.69 6.27 6.47
CA LEU A 52 -2.68 6.25 5.00
C LEU A 52 -1.33 5.73 4.52
N HIS A 53 -1.32 4.61 3.81
CA HIS A 53 -0.09 4.01 3.32
C HIS A 53 -0.21 3.57 1.86
N PHE A 54 0.93 3.24 1.24
CA PHE A 54 0.99 2.78 -0.16
C PHE A 54 1.07 1.24 -0.32
N ALA A 55 0.91 0.53 0.80
CA ALA A 55 0.89 -0.93 0.89
C ALA A 55 -0.51 -1.55 0.65
N GLY A 56 -1.25 -1.08 -0.36
CA GLY A 56 -2.58 -1.59 -0.70
C GLY A 56 -2.62 -3.04 -1.23
N TRP A 57 -3.81 -3.52 -1.62
CA TRP A 57 -4.02 -4.87 -2.20
C TRP A 57 -3.50 -6.03 -1.34
N ARG A 58 -3.72 -5.94 -0.02
CA ARG A 58 -3.43 -6.99 0.97
C ARG A 58 -4.26 -6.75 2.23
N GLU A 59 -4.35 -7.76 3.08
CA GLU A 59 -5.06 -7.66 4.37
C GLU A 59 -4.18 -7.03 5.45
N TYR A 60 -2.88 -7.34 5.46
CA TYR A 60 -1.91 -6.88 6.45
C TYR A 60 -0.65 -6.34 5.79
N ALA A 61 -0.09 -5.28 6.35
CA ALA A 61 1.16 -4.68 5.91
C ALA A 61 1.99 -4.26 7.13
N SER A 62 3.27 -4.63 7.14
CA SER A 62 4.26 -3.97 7.99
C SER A 62 4.80 -2.78 7.23
N VAL A 63 4.62 -1.58 7.77
CA VAL A 63 5.07 -0.33 7.15
C VAL A 63 5.98 0.45 8.10
N PRO A 64 7.06 1.07 7.62
CA PRO A 64 7.80 2.05 8.41
C PRO A 64 6.88 3.20 8.82
N ALA A 65 7.03 3.72 10.03
CA ALA A 65 6.24 4.84 10.55
C ALA A 65 6.25 6.09 9.65
N GLN A 66 7.32 6.30 8.87
CA GLN A 66 7.47 7.40 7.92
C GLN A 66 6.52 7.30 6.71
N HIS A 67 5.88 6.15 6.52
CA HIS A 67 5.02 5.82 5.38
C HIS A 67 3.56 5.54 5.80
N ALA A 68 3.20 5.92 7.03
CA ALA A 68 1.88 5.74 7.64
C ALA A 68 1.20 7.10 7.90
#